data_AF-A0A920TDT6-F1
#
_entry.id   AF-A0A920TDT6-F1
#
_cell.length_a   1.000
_cell.length_b   1.000
_cell.length_c   1.000
_cell.angle_alpha   90.00
_cell.angle_beta   90.00
_cell.angle_gamma   90.00
#
_symmetry.space_group_name_H-M   'P 1'
#
loop_
_entity.id
_entity.type
_entity.pdbx_description
1 polymer ?
#
loop_
_entity_poly.entity_id
_entity_poly.type
_entity_poly.pdbx_seq_one_letter_code
_entity_poly.pdbx_strand_id
1 'polypeptide(L)' 'MDLAIGTCSVKIKSIEGKPISVSPEFDDCKNIAEQVGIPVIEVMKIVQSEADKRFFG' A
#
# COMPACT_ATOMS: atom_id res chain seq x y z
N MET A 1 1.32 -5.89 -4.68
CA MET A 1 2.65 -5.26 -4.51
C MET A 1 3.39 -6.03 -3.44
N ASP A 2 4.64 -6.36 -3.68
CA ASP A 2 5.45 -7.07 -2.69
C ASP A 2 6.22 -6.05 -1.85
N LEU A 3 6.11 -6.15 -0.52
CA LEU A 3 6.83 -5.30 0.44
C LEU A 3 7.62 -6.18 1.40
N ALA A 4 8.65 -5.60 2.03
CA ALA A 4 9.44 -6.28 3.06
C ALA A 4 8.61 -6.80 4.26
N ILE A 5 7.42 -6.22 4.47
CA ILE A 5 6.48 -6.58 5.54
C ILE A 5 5.37 -7.54 5.09
N GLY A 6 5.29 -7.86 3.79
CA GLY A 6 4.26 -8.74 3.23
C GLY A 6 3.76 -8.27 1.86
N THR A 7 2.87 -9.05 1.26
CA THR A 7 2.26 -8.73 -0.03
C THR A 7 0.92 -8.01 0.18
N CYS A 8 0.77 -6.81 -0.36
CA CYS A 8 -0.45 -6.02 -0.28
C CYS A 8 -0.93 -5.61 -1.66
N SER A 9 -2.24 -5.75 -1.91
CA SER A 9 -2.89 -5.19 -3.09
C SER A 9 -3.01 -3.67 -2.96
N VAL A 10 -2.81 -2.96 -4.07
CA VAL A 10 -2.96 -1.50 -4.12
C VAL A 10 -3.88 -1.12 -5.27
N LYS A 11 -4.81 -0.20 -5.01
CA LYS A 11 -5.67 0.40 -6.02
C LYS A 11 -5.01 1.67 -6.54
N ILE A 12 -4.78 1.72 -7.85
CA ILE A 12 -4.25 2.90 -8.53
C ILE A 12 -5.40 3.59 -9.24
N LYS A 13 -5.61 4.86 -8.92
CA LYS A 13 -6.48 5.75 -9.69
C LYS A 13 -5.62 6.49 -10.68
N SER A 14 -6.03 6.45 -11.95
CA SER A 14 -5.36 7.15 -13.04
C SER A 14 -6.34 8.05 -13.78
N ILE A 15 -5.88 9.23 -14.17
CA ILE A 15 -6.61 10.17 -15.03
C ILE A 15 -5.77 10.38 -16.28
N GLU A 16 -6.37 10.19 -17.46
CA GLU A 16 -5.69 10.34 -18.76
C GLU A 16 -4.39 9.52 -18.86
N GLY A 17 -4.39 8.32 -18.29
CA GLY A 17 -3.23 7.43 -18.26
C GLY A 17 -2.14 7.80 -17.25
N LYS A 18 -2.29 8.92 -16.52
CA LYS A 18 -1.38 9.30 -15.43
C LYS A 18 -1.92 8.80 -14.09
N PRO A 19 -1.13 8.08 -13.28
CA PRO A 19 -1.52 7.78 -11.91
C PRO A 19 -1.68 9.09 -11.14
N ILE A 20 -2.78 9.25 -10.42
CA ILE A 20 -3.08 10.45 -9.60
C ILE A 20 -3.20 10.12 -8.11
N SER A 21 -3.49 8.86 -7.79
CA SER A 21 -3.54 8.39 -6.41
C SER A 21 -3.32 6.89 -6.38
N VAL A 22 -2.58 6.43 -5.39
CA VAL A 22 -2.52 5.01 -5.03
C VAL A 22 -3.09 4.86 -3.63
N SER A 23 -3.80 3.77 -3.38
CA SER A 23 -4.38 3.48 -2.06
C SER A 23 -4.23 2.00 -1.76
N PRO A 24 -3.64 1.62 -0.62
CA PRO A 24 -3.51 0.22 -0.24
C PRO A 24 -4.86 -0.38 0.17
N GLU A 25 -5.04 -1.68 -0.10
CA GLU A 25 -6.20 -2.43 0.39
C GLU A 25 -6.13 -2.60 1.91
N PHE A 26 -7.23 -2.25 2.58
CA PHE A 26 -7.30 -2.27 4.02
C PHE A 26 -7.25 -3.69 4.59
N ASP A 27 -7.98 -4.64 3.99
CA ASP A 27 -7.98 -6.04 4.45
C ASP A 27 -6.59 -6.68 4.36
N ASP A 28 -5.86 -6.43 3.28
CA ASP A 28 -4.47 -6.89 3.13
C ASP A 28 -3.55 -6.23 4.18
N CYS A 29 -3.66 -4.91 4.37
CA CYS A 29 -2.90 -4.21 5.40
C CYS A 29 -3.22 -4.72 6.81
N LYS A 30 -4.47 -5.10 7.06
CA LYS A 30 -4.92 -5.67 8.32
C LYS A 30 -4.32 -7.05 8.56
N ASN A 31 -4.36 -7.92 7.55
CA ASN A 31 -3.73 -9.23 7.64
C ASN A 31 -2.22 -9.12 7.91
N ILE A 32 -1.53 -8.22 7.20
CA ILE A 32 -0.10 -7.95 7.43
C ILE A 32 0.14 -7.42 8.85
N ALA A 33 -0.68 -6.48 9.31
CA ALA A 33 -0.57 -5.93 10.66
C ALA A 33 -0.69 -7.00 11.74
N GLU A 34 -1.62 -7.94 11.59
CA GLU A 34 -1.81 -9.08 12.49
C GLU A 34 -0.62 -10.06 12.44
N GLN A 35 -0.02 -10.25 11.26
CA GLN A 35 1.14 -11.14 11.09
C GLN A 35 2.44 -10.55 11.66
N VAL A 36 2.68 -9.26 11.46
CA VAL A 36 3.92 -8.57 11.87
C VAL A 36 3.79 -8.00 13.29
N GLY A 37 2.58 -7.91 13.83
CA GLY A 37 2.31 -7.41 15.18
C GLY A 37 2.42 -5.88 15.31
N ILE A 38 2.14 -5.14 14.24
CA ILE A 38 2.17 -3.68 14.21
C ILE A 38 0.77 -3.11 13.90
N PRO A 39 0.47 -1.85 14.25
CA PRO A 39 -0.83 -1.25 13.94
C PRO A 39 -1.09 -1.19 12.42
N VAL A 40 -2.34 -1.46 12.00
CA VAL A 40 -2.78 -1.34 10.60
C VAL A 40 -2.43 0.01 10.00
N ILE A 41 -2.55 1.09 10.78
CA ILE A 41 -2.23 2.44 10.32
C ILE A 41 -0.75 2.59 9.95
N GLU A 42 0.16 1.88 10.61
CA GLU A 42 1.59 1.89 10.29
C GLU A 42 1.85 1.08 9.02
N VAL A 43 1.21 -0.09 8.87
CA VAL A 43 1.26 -0.85 7.61
C VAL A 43 0.76 0.00 6.45
N MET A 44 -0.41 0.62 6.60
CA MET A 44 -0.98 1.48 5.55
C MET A 44 -0.03 2.61 5.16
N LYS A 45 0.64 3.27 6.12
CA LYS A 45 1.64 4.32 5.82
C LYS A 45 2.83 3.76 5.05
N ILE A 46 3.36 2.61 5.44
CA ILE A 46 4.49 1.96 4.76
C ILE A 46 4.10 1.61 3.33
N VAL A 47 2.96 0.94 3.14
CA VAL A 47 2.49 0.53 1.81
C VAL A 47 2.19 1.76 0.95
N GLN A 48 1.53 2.77 1.51
CA GLN A 48 1.25 4.03 0.82
C GLN A 48 2.53 4.70 0.36
N SER A 49 3.52 4.88 1.25
CA SER A 49 4.78 5.54 0.90
C SER A 49 5.58 4.78 -0.15
N GLU A 50 5.61 3.46 -0.08
CA GLU A 50 6.33 2.64 -1.06
C GLU A 50 5.63 2.64 -2.42
N ALA A 51 4.29 2.60 -2.40
CA ALA A 51 3.48 2.71 -3.61
C ALA A 51 3.64 4.11 -4.23
N ASP A 52 3.63 5.17 -3.43
CA ASP A 52 3.87 6.53 -3.91
C ASP A 52 5.22 6.63 -4.63
N LYS A 53 6.31 6.14 -4.01
CA LYS A 53 7.63 6.11 -4.65
C LYS A 53 7.66 5.31 -5.94
N ARG A 54 6.93 4.19 -6.01
CA ARG A 54 6.96 3.30 -7.17
C ARG A 54 6.13 3.78 -8.34
N PHE A 55 5.05 4.52 -8.08
CA PHE A 55 4.10 4.96 -9.11
C PHE A 55 4.16 6.47 -9.41
N PHE A 56 4.74 7.28 -8.51
CA PHE A 56 4.87 8.73 -8.64
C PHE A 56 6.30 9.24 -8.48
N GLY A 57 7.26 8.34 -8.19
CA GLY A 57 8.70 8.65 -8.13
C GLY A 57 9.40 8.57 -9.48
#